data_AF-A0A524FKX1-F1
#
_entry.id   AF-A0A524FKX1-F1
#
_cell.length_a   1.000
_cell.length_b   1.000
_cell.length_c   1.000
_cell.angle_alpha   90.00
_cell.angle_beta   90.00
_cell.angle_gamma   90.00
#
_symmetry.space_group_name_H-M   'P 1'
#
loop_
_entity.id
_entity.type
_entity.pdbx_description
1 polymer ?
#
loop_
_entity_poly.entity_id
_entity_poly.type
_entity_poly.pdbx_seq_one_letter_code
_entity_poly.pdbx_strand_id
1 'polypeptide(L)'
;MQIINHLAEILSKKIQISATASRGLIKLAIKDEIGPFVPFNQITLKDYQVIIRNSLKKRLQRLNVENFEEIIELLVNELITHQSLVLMEKI
;
A
#
# COMPACT_ATOMS: atom_id res chain seq x y z
N MET A 1 -4.62 -10.61 0.69
CA MET A 1 -5.38 -9.48 0.12
C MET A 1 -6.07 -8.57 1.13
N GLN A 2 -6.38 -9.00 2.35
CA GLN A 2 -7.04 -8.18 3.37
C GLN A 2 -6.24 -6.92 3.73
N ILE A 3 -4.91 -6.99 3.89
CA ILE A 3 -4.11 -5.80 4.20
C ILE A 3 -4.12 -4.80 3.02
N ILE A 4 -4.01 -5.31 1.80
CA ILE A 4 -4.11 -4.48 0.58
C ILE A 4 -5.48 -3.80 0.50
N ASN A 5 -6.56 -4.51 0.86
CA ASN A 5 -7.91 -3.96 0.87
C ASN A 5 -8.06 -2.85 1.93
N HIS A 6 -7.59 -3.10 3.15
CA HIS A 6 -7.60 -2.12 4.25
C HIS A 6 -6.88 -0.82 3.86
N LEU A 7 -5.64 -0.94 3.38
CA LEU A 7 -4.85 0.21 2.94
C LEU A 7 -5.49 0.93 1.75
N ALA A 8 -6.12 0.20 0.82
CA ALA A 8 -6.80 0.78 -0.33
C ALA A 8 -8.02 1.61 0.08
N GLU A 9 -8.78 1.17 1.09
CA GLU A 9 -9.93 1.92 1.61
C GLU A 9 -9.49 3.23 2.28
N ILE A 10 -8.40 3.20 3.06
CA ILE A 10 -7.84 4.40 3.68
C ILE A 10 -7.33 5.37 2.61
N LEU A 11 -6.56 4.86 1.64
CA LEU A 11 -6.03 5.66 0.54
C LEU A 11 -7.18 6.29 -0.27
N SER A 12 -8.19 5.51 -0.62
CA SER A 12 -9.39 5.96 -1.34
C SER A 12 -10.05 7.17 -0.68
N LYS A 13 -10.24 7.13 0.65
CA LYS A 13 -10.81 8.25 1.41
C LYS A 13 -9.90 9.49 1.39
N LYS A 14 -8.58 9.29 1.45
CA LYS A 14 -7.60 10.40 1.49
C LYS A 14 -7.42 11.12 0.16
N ILE A 15 -7.44 10.40 -0.96
CA ILE A 15 -7.22 10.98 -2.29
C ILE A 15 -8.51 11.08 -3.12
N GLN A 16 -9.66 10.79 -2.52
CA GLN A 16 -11.00 10.90 -3.11
C GLN A 16 -11.18 10.13 -4.44
N ILE A 17 -10.55 8.96 -4.57
CA ILE A 17 -10.77 8.06 -5.71
C ILE A 17 -11.46 6.77 -5.27
N SER A 18 -11.97 5.98 -6.21
CA SER A 18 -12.63 4.71 -5.91
C SER A 18 -11.69 3.72 -5.19
N ALA A 19 -12.24 2.89 -4.31
CA ALA A 19 -11.49 1.82 -3.64
C ALA A 19 -10.81 0.87 -4.65
N THR A 20 -11.44 0.62 -5.80
CA THR A 20 -10.86 -0.18 -6.90
C THR A 20 -9.60 0.49 -7.46
N ALA A 21 -9.63 1.80 -7.71
CA ALA A 21 -8.48 2.54 -8.21
C ALA A 21 -7.35 2.58 -7.18
N SER A 22 -7.65 2.86 -5.91
CA SER A 22 -6.66 2.83 -4.82
C SER A 22 -6.01 1.46 -4.66
N ARG A 23 -6.80 0.39 -4.75
CA ARG A 23 -6.27 -0.98 -4.72
C ARG A 23 -5.34 -1.24 -5.90
N GLY A 24 -5.69 -0.72 -7.08
CA GLY A 24 -4.83 -0.74 -8.27
C GLY A 24 -3.50 -0.05 -8.01
N LEU A 25 -3.51 1.16 -7.42
CA LEU A 25 -2.29 1.91 -7.08
C LEU A 25 -1.38 1.13 -6.14
N ILE A 26 -1.92 0.52 -5.08
CA ILE A 26 -1.14 -0.27 -4.13
C ILE A 26 -0.55 -1.50 -4.82
N LYS A 27 -1.34 -2.25 -5.60
CA LYS A 27 -0.85 -3.41 -6.34
C LYS A 27 0.24 -3.05 -7.34
N LEU A 28 0.10 -1.91 -8.01
CA LEU A 28 1.11 -1.41 -8.94
C LEU A 28 2.40 -1.02 -8.19
N ALA A 29 2.29 -0.34 -7.04
CA ALA A 29 3.44 -0.02 -6.20
C ALA A 29 4.18 -1.29 -5.73
N ILE A 30 3.45 -2.35 -5.37
CA ILE A 30 4.06 -3.64 -5.04
C ILE A 30 4.86 -4.16 -6.25
N LYS A 31 4.21 -4.23 -7.42
CA LYS A 31 4.85 -4.77 -8.63
C LYS A 31 6.08 -3.98 -9.07
N ASP A 32 6.10 -2.67 -8.86
CA ASP A 32 7.26 -1.83 -9.18
C ASP A 32 8.47 -2.15 -8.31
N GLU A 33 8.25 -2.42 -7.02
CA GLU A 33 9.33 -2.58 -6.05
C GLU A 33 9.91 -4.00 -6.04
N ILE A 34 9.04 -5.02 -6.09
CA ILE A 34 9.46 -6.43 -5.93
C ILE A 34 9.26 -7.28 -7.20
N GLY A 35 8.69 -6.70 -8.25
CA GLY A 35 8.45 -7.38 -9.53
C GLY A 35 7.06 -8.01 -9.66
N PRO A 36 6.61 -8.30 -10.89
CA PRO A 36 5.23 -8.71 -11.17
C PRO A 36 4.92 -10.17 -10.81
N PHE A 37 5.94 -10.99 -10.57
CA PHE A 37 5.81 -12.43 -10.35
C PHE A 37 5.89 -12.84 -8.88
N VAL A 38 6.16 -11.90 -7.96
CA VAL A 38 6.20 -12.22 -6.52
C VAL A 38 4.78 -12.40 -5.99
N PRO A 39 4.44 -13.58 -5.45
CA PRO A 39 3.14 -13.81 -4.83
C PRO A 39 2.91 -12.88 -3.62
N PHE A 40 1.70 -12.34 -3.48
CA PHE A 40 1.40 -11.39 -2.40
C PHE A 40 1.56 -11.98 -0.98
N ASN A 41 1.40 -13.30 -0.82
CA ASN A 41 1.60 -13.99 0.46
C ASN A 41 3.07 -14.11 0.88
N GLN A 42 4.03 -13.85 -0.01
CA GLN A 42 5.45 -13.85 0.34
C GLN A 42 5.92 -12.48 0.86
N ILE A 43 5.11 -11.44 0.70
CA ILE A 43 5.45 -10.08 1.10
C ILE A 43 5.47 -9.98 2.63
N THR A 44 6.59 -9.53 3.19
CA THR A 44 6.72 -9.30 4.62
C THR A 44 6.20 -7.92 5.02
N LEU A 45 5.96 -7.71 6.32
CA LEU A 45 5.64 -6.39 6.85
C LEU A 45 6.68 -5.34 6.43
N LYS A 46 7.96 -5.70 6.49
CA LYS A 46 9.07 -4.83 6.09
C LYS A 46 9.01 -4.48 4.61
N ASP A 47 8.70 -5.45 3.75
CA ASP A 47 8.57 -5.20 2.32
C ASP A 47 7.41 -4.24 2.04
N TYR A 48 6.26 -4.42 2.70
CA TYR A 48 5.14 -3.48 2.59
C TYR A 48 5.53 -2.06 3.02
N GLN A 49 6.28 -1.90 4.10
CA GLN A 49 6.76 -0.57 4.52
C GLN A 49 7.65 0.06 3.45
N VAL A 50 8.57 -0.71 2.86
CA VAL A 50 9.44 -0.24 1.76
C VAL A 50 8.61 0.14 0.54
N ILE A 51 7.69 -0.73 0.11
CA ILE A 51 6.78 -0.49 -1.02
C ILE A 51 5.98 0.81 -0.84
N ILE A 52 5.42 1.03 0.36
CA ILE A 52 4.62 2.21 0.66
C ILE A 52 5.52 3.46 0.66
N ARG A 53 6.65 3.42 1.37
CA ARG A 53 7.57 4.58 1.50
C ARG A 53 8.27 4.96 0.20
N ASN A 54 8.50 3.99 -0.70
CA ASN A 54 9.21 4.20 -1.95
C ASN A 54 8.25 4.31 -3.14
N SER A 55 7.71 3.17 -3.58
CA SER A 55 6.97 3.08 -4.83
C SER A 55 5.61 3.78 -4.78
N LEU A 56 4.85 3.62 -3.68
CA LEU A 56 3.58 4.34 -3.55
C LEU A 56 3.80 5.85 -3.41
N LYS A 57 4.79 6.29 -2.62
CA LYS A 57 5.18 7.71 -2.50
C LYS A 57 5.45 8.33 -3.87
N LYS A 58 6.31 7.71 -4.68
CA LYS A 58 6.63 8.19 -6.04
C LYS A 58 5.39 8.27 -6.93
N ARG A 59 4.45 7.33 -6.80
CA ARG A 59 3.21 7.34 -7.57
C ARG A 59 2.30 8.50 -7.17
N LEU A 60 2.09 8.72 -5.87
CA LEU A 60 1.30 9.85 -5.38
C LEU A 60 1.93 11.19 -5.79
N GLN A 61 3.26 11.31 -5.72
CA GLN A 61 3.99 12.48 -6.21
C GLN A 61 3.76 12.72 -7.72
N ARG A 62 3.87 11.69 -8.56
CA ARG A 62 3.63 11.82 -10.01
C ARG A 62 2.18 12.16 -10.36
N LEU A 63 1.24 11.78 -9.49
CA LEU A 63 -0.18 12.13 -9.62
C LEU A 63 -0.51 13.51 -9.03
N ASN A 64 0.49 14.26 -8.56
CA ASN A 64 0.32 15.56 -7.89
C ASN A 64 -0.68 15.51 -6.73
N VAL A 65 -0.70 14.39 -5.99
CA VAL A 65 -1.52 14.25 -4.79
C VAL A 65 -0.94 15.15 -3.69
N GLU A 66 -1.74 16.09 -3.20
CA GLU A 66 -1.37 16.91 -2.05
C GLU A 66 -1.24 16.07 -0.77
N ASN A 67 -0.41 16.52 0.17
CA ASN A 67 -0.21 15.86 1.46
C ASN A 67 0.24 14.38 1.36
N PHE A 68 0.91 14.00 0.25
CA PHE A 68 1.34 12.62 0.05
C PHE A 68 2.23 12.10 1.18
N GLU A 69 3.04 12.94 1.84
CA GLU A 69 3.88 12.51 2.96
C GLU A 69 3.04 12.05 4.16
N GLU A 70 2.02 12.81 4.54
CA GLU A 70 1.10 12.44 5.62
C GLU A 70 0.33 11.17 5.28
N ILE A 71 -0.09 11.01 4.02
CA ILE A 71 -0.76 9.80 3.55
C ILE A 71 0.16 8.59 3.67
N ILE A 72 1.43 8.73 3.29
CA ILE A 72 2.42 7.65 3.41
C ILE A 72 2.65 7.27 4.87
N GLU A 73 2.86 8.23 5.77
CA GLU A 73 3.02 7.94 7.20
C GLU A 73 1.79 7.27 7.80
N LEU A 74 0.58 7.75 7.44
CA LEU A 74 -0.67 7.13 7.87
C LEU A 74 -0.73 5.66 7.42
N LEU A 75 -0.47 5.37 6.15
CA LEU A 75 -0.55 4.00 5.63
C LEU A 75 0.51 3.08 6.26
N VAL A 76 1.70 3.59 6.56
CA VAL A 76 2.72 2.81 7.28
C VAL A 76 2.29 2.53 8.72
N ASN A 77 1.72 3.51 9.41
CA ASN A 77 1.19 3.32 10.77
C ASN A 77 0.05 2.30 10.78
N GLU A 78 -0.86 2.38 9.81
CA GLU A 78 -1.96 1.44 9.64
C GLU A 78 -1.48 0.02 9.38
N LEU A 79 -0.41 -0.13 8.59
CA LEU A 79 0.25 -1.41 8.36
C LEU A 79 0.84 -2.01 9.64
N ILE A 80 1.45 -1.18 10.51
CA ILE A 80 2.01 -1.62 11.80
C ILE A 80 0.88 -2.01 12.76
N THR A 81 -0.14 -1.17 12.90
CA THR A 81 -1.31 -1.41 13.76
C THR A 81 -2.03 -2.70 13.37
N HIS A 82 -2.14 -2.98 12.07
CA HIS A 82 -2.83 -4.14 11.53
C HIS A 82 -1.86 -5.21 11.01
N GLN A 83 -0.66 -5.32 11.59
CA GLN A 83 0.36 -6.28 11.15
C GLN A 83 -0.12 -7.74 11.18
N SER A 84 -1.09 -8.07 12.03
CA SER A 84 -1.73 -9.39 12.07
C SER A 84 -2.38 -9.76 10.74
N LEU A 85 -2.93 -8.80 9.99
CA LEU A 85 -3.50 -9.03 8.66
C LEU A 85 -2.44 -9.45 7.64
N VAL A 86 -1.20 -8.97 7.78
CA VAL A 86 -0.09 -9.42 6.93
C VAL A 86 0.30 -10.86 7.25
N LEU A 87 0.29 -11.22 8.54
CA LEU A 87 0.68 -12.56 9.00
C LEU A 87 -0.36 -13.62 8.65
N MET A 88 -1.66 -13.29 8.78
CA MET A 88 -2.76 -14.20 8.44
C MET A 88 -2.79 -14.57 6.95
N GLU A 89 -2.25 -13.71 6.07
CA GLU A 89 -2.17 -13.99 4.63
C GLU A 89 -1.05 -14.97 4.25
N LYS A 90 -0.12 -15.26 5.17
CA LYS A 90 0.97 -16.21 4.95
C LYS A 90 0.58 -17.66 5.22
N ILE A 91 -0.54 -17.89 5.90
CA ILE A 91 -1.01 -19.20 6.36
C ILE A 91 -1.90 -19.83 5.30
#